data_AF-A0A8F5VIK1-F1
#
_entry.id   AF-A0A8F5VIK1-F1
#
_cell.length_a   1.000
_cell.length_b   1.000
_cell.length_c   1.000
_cell.angle_alpha   90.00
_cell.angle_beta   90.00
_cell.angle_gamma   90.00
#
_symmetry.space_group_name_H-M   'P 1'
#
loop_
_entity.id
_entity.type
_entity.pdbx_description
1 polymer ?
#
loop_
_entity_poly.entity_id
_entity_poly.type
_entity_poly.pdbx_seq_one_letter_code
_entity_poly.pdbx_strand_id
1 'polypeptide(L)'
;MKPVTSVICISVLIVGFLLCAGCASYTTPEINIVPTITQVNASPDTFTLTYDVILDITNTGSNNAYDVAVMVLVSTPTDLPEYRFIHENIEVGTIEKKQSTSVKTQLALQMTPDNYSLLSRGERKAEVEAKITSMSSNIMG
;
A
#
# COMPACT_ATOMS: atom_id res chain seq x y z
N MET A 1 6.54 64.68 -18.30
CA MET A 1 5.50 64.00 -17.50
C MET A 1 5.55 62.50 -17.80
N LYS A 2 6.03 61.74 -16.82
CA LYS A 2 5.84 60.30 -16.52
C LYS A 2 5.31 59.36 -17.63
N PRO A 3 6.13 58.41 -18.15
CA PRO A 3 5.64 57.18 -18.76
C PRO A 3 5.38 56.15 -17.64
N VAL A 4 4.44 56.44 -16.72
CA VAL A 4 4.20 55.58 -15.54
C VAL A 4 3.18 54.48 -15.81
N THR A 5 2.41 54.58 -16.89
CA THR A 5 1.32 53.64 -17.21
C THR A 5 1.80 52.34 -17.87
N SER A 6 2.92 52.36 -18.60
CA SER A 6 3.39 51.18 -19.36
C SER A 6 4.11 50.14 -18.49
N VAL A 7 4.83 50.59 -17.45
CA VAL A 7 5.60 49.72 -16.55
C VAL A 7 4.68 48.92 -15.61
N ILE A 8 3.54 49.50 -15.22
CA ILE A 8 2.54 48.87 -14.33
C ILE A 8 1.82 47.72 -15.05
N CYS A 9 1.52 47.84 -16.35
CA CYS A 9 0.85 46.78 -17.10
C CYS A 9 1.73 45.53 -17.30
N ILE A 10 3.05 45.71 -17.45
CA ILE A 10 3.99 44.60 -17.66
C ILE A 10 4.23 43.82 -16.36
N SER A 11 4.28 44.52 -15.22
CA SER A 11 4.51 43.88 -13.92
C SER A 11 3.31 43.05 -13.45
N VAL A 12 2.07 43.47 -13.76
CA VAL A 12 0.85 42.67 -13.48
C VAL A 12 0.80 41.38 -14.33
N LEU A 13 1.23 41.43 -15.59
CA LEU A 13 1.29 40.26 -16.48
C LEU A 13 2.32 39.22 -16.02
N ILE A 14 3.47 39.65 -15.51
CA ILE A 14 4.52 38.74 -14.99
C ILE A 14 4.07 38.06 -13.69
N VAL A 15 3.39 38.78 -12.79
CA VAL A 15 2.85 38.20 -11.54
C VAL A 15 1.70 37.24 -11.83
N GLY A 16 0.84 37.53 -12.81
CA GLY A 16 -0.22 36.61 -13.26
C GLY A 16 0.32 35.31 -13.84
N PHE A 17 1.44 35.36 -14.59
CA PHE A 17 2.09 34.16 -15.13
C PHE A 17 2.76 33.31 -14.04
N LEU A 18 3.36 33.94 -13.02
CA LEU A 18 3.93 33.23 -11.88
C LEU A 18 2.87 32.54 -11.00
N LEU A 19 1.66 33.10 -10.91
CA LEU A 19 0.53 32.48 -10.20
C LEU A 19 -0.12 31.34 -11.01
N CYS A 20 -0.11 31.40 -12.35
CA CYS A 20 -0.54 30.28 -13.21
C CYS A 20 0.50 29.15 -13.34
N ALA A 21 1.79 29.42 -13.09
CA ALA A 21 2.82 28.38 -12.96
C ALA A 21 2.69 27.56 -11.66
N GLY A 22 1.84 28.01 -10.73
CA GLY A 22 1.27 27.18 -9.67
C GLY A 22 0.21 26.19 -10.17
N CYS A 23 0.17 25.90 -11.49
CA CYS A 23 -0.47 24.72 -12.06
C CYS A 23 -0.26 23.57 -11.10
N ALA A 24 -1.35 23.14 -10.48
CA ALA A 24 -1.40 22.02 -9.56
C ALA A 24 -0.74 20.83 -10.24
N SER A 25 0.55 20.61 -9.96
CA SER A 25 1.19 19.34 -10.23
C SER A 25 0.36 18.35 -9.47
N TYR A 26 -0.45 17.62 -10.21
CA TYR A 26 -1.25 16.56 -9.68
C TYR A 26 -0.28 15.45 -9.27
N THR A 27 0.21 15.57 -8.04
CA THR A 27 1.18 14.63 -7.48
C THR A 27 0.48 13.31 -7.24
N THR A 28 1.02 12.23 -7.77
CA THR A 28 0.52 10.88 -7.47
C THR A 28 0.53 10.68 -5.95
N PRO A 29 -0.52 10.10 -5.35
CA PRO A 29 -0.52 9.70 -3.96
C PRO A 29 0.67 8.76 -3.72
N GLU A 30 1.27 8.89 -2.56
CA GLU A 30 2.43 8.10 -2.18
C GLU A 30 2.01 7.26 -0.99
N ILE A 31 2.00 5.94 -1.16
CA ILE A 31 1.52 5.01 -0.15
C ILE A 31 2.69 4.14 0.30
N ASN A 32 2.89 4.08 1.61
CA ASN A 32 3.76 3.13 2.27
C ASN A 32 2.92 2.04 2.94
N ILE A 33 3.32 0.78 2.80
CA ILE A 33 2.65 -0.37 3.40
C ILE A 33 3.65 -1.14 4.25
N VAL A 34 3.32 -1.38 5.51
CA VAL A 34 4.12 -2.22 6.41
C VAL A 34 3.27 -3.43 6.82
N PRO A 35 3.52 -4.62 6.24
CA PRO A 35 2.82 -5.82 6.64
C PRO A 35 3.43 -6.41 7.91
N THR A 36 2.56 -6.88 8.80
CA THR A 36 2.92 -7.67 9.99
C THR A 36 2.15 -8.99 9.95
N ILE A 37 2.85 -10.10 10.19
CA ILE A 37 2.26 -11.44 10.20
C ILE A 37 2.44 -12.10 11.57
N THR A 38 1.39 -12.75 12.07
CA THR A 38 1.41 -13.52 13.32
C THR A 38 0.68 -14.85 13.12
N GLN A 39 1.32 -15.96 13.46
CA GLN A 39 0.65 -17.26 13.44
C GLN A 39 -0.36 -17.35 14.59
N VAL A 40 -1.59 -17.75 14.28
CA VAL A 40 -2.70 -17.84 15.26
C VAL A 40 -3.30 -19.22 15.39
N ASN A 41 -3.12 -20.10 14.40
CA ASN A 41 -3.56 -21.49 14.46
C ASN A 41 -2.66 -22.41 13.64
N ALA A 42 -2.64 -23.69 14.02
CA ALA A 42 -1.94 -24.75 13.32
C ALA A 42 -2.80 -26.02 13.28
N SER A 43 -3.09 -26.53 12.09
CA SER A 43 -3.84 -27.75 11.88
C SER A 43 -2.95 -28.83 11.24
N PRO A 44 -2.50 -29.84 12.02
CA PRO A 44 -1.63 -30.89 11.50
C PRO A 44 -2.37 -31.83 10.55
N ASP A 45 -3.68 -32.01 10.70
CA ASP A 45 -4.47 -32.94 9.88
C ASP A 45 -4.56 -32.48 8.41
N THR A 46 -4.54 -31.17 8.18
CA THR A 46 -4.62 -30.56 6.84
C THR A 46 -3.32 -29.89 6.42
N PHE A 47 -2.26 -29.99 7.24
CA PHE A 47 -0.97 -29.30 7.06
C PHE A 47 -1.14 -27.80 6.79
N THR A 48 -1.99 -27.14 7.58
CA THR A 48 -2.38 -25.74 7.38
C THR A 48 -1.97 -24.88 8.57
N LEU A 49 -1.31 -23.75 8.30
CA LEU A 49 -1.03 -22.71 9.29
C LEU A 49 -1.88 -21.48 8.98
N THR A 50 -2.54 -20.95 10.00
CA THR A 50 -3.36 -19.74 9.87
C THR A 50 -2.62 -18.56 10.48
N TYR A 51 -2.61 -17.46 9.73
CA TYR A 51 -1.91 -16.24 10.09
C TYR A 51 -2.88 -15.06 10.13
N ASP A 52 -2.78 -14.27 11.19
CA ASP A 52 -3.29 -12.92 11.19
C ASP A 52 -2.28 -12.03 10.46
N VAL A 53 -2.76 -11.29 9.46
CA VAL A 53 -1.96 -10.30 8.73
C VAL A 53 -2.56 -8.92 8.96
N ILE A 54 -1.73 -8.02 9.47
CA ILE A 54 -2.06 -6.62 9.69
C ILE A 54 -1.27 -5.80 8.68
N LEU A 55 -1.94 -4.93 7.94
CA LEU A 55 -1.31 -4.01 6.99
C LEU A 55 -1.48 -2.60 7.52
N ASP A 56 -0.37 -1.98 7.94
CA ASP A 56 -0.35 -0.57 8.28
C ASP A 56 -0.04 0.24 7.02
N ILE A 57 -1.04 0.99 6.55
CA ILE A 57 -1.00 1.70 5.27
C ILE A 57 -1.00 3.18 5.57
N THR A 58 0.03 3.88 5.10
CA THR A 58 0.20 5.33 5.31
C THR A 58 0.29 6.04 3.98
N ASN A 59 -0.54 7.05 3.79
CA ASN A 59 -0.40 7.97 2.67
C ASN A 59 0.62 9.07 3.01
N THR A 60 1.86 8.89 2.58
CA THR A 60 2.94 9.87 2.74
C THR A 60 2.84 11.01 1.72
N GLY A 61 1.95 10.90 0.74
CA GLY A 61 1.76 11.90 -0.32
C GLY A 61 1.07 13.17 0.14
N SER A 62 1.02 14.16 -0.77
CA SER A 62 0.30 15.43 -0.57
C SER A 62 -1.16 15.40 -1.07
N ASN A 63 -1.58 14.31 -1.70
CA ASN A 63 -2.91 14.10 -2.26
C ASN A 63 -3.58 12.87 -1.65
N ASN A 64 -4.91 12.86 -1.63
CA ASN A 64 -5.69 11.72 -1.19
C ASN A 64 -5.52 10.55 -2.17
N ALA A 65 -5.47 9.33 -1.63
CA ALA A 65 -5.54 8.10 -2.41
C ALA A 65 -6.97 7.58 -2.35
N TYR A 66 -7.59 7.36 -3.50
CA TYR A 66 -8.95 6.82 -3.64
C TYR A 66 -8.88 5.40 -4.20
N ASP A 67 -9.92 4.61 -3.96
CA ASP A 67 -10.08 3.25 -4.50
C ASP A 67 -8.82 2.38 -4.30
N VAL A 68 -8.18 2.53 -3.13
CA VAL A 68 -6.97 1.79 -2.77
C VAL A 68 -7.38 0.34 -2.55
N ALA A 69 -6.79 -0.55 -3.35
CA ALA A 69 -6.84 -1.98 -3.13
C ALA A 69 -5.42 -2.53 -2.96
N VAL A 70 -5.26 -3.44 -2.00
CA VAL A 70 -3.98 -4.04 -1.67
C VAL A 70 -4.11 -5.55 -1.77
N MET A 71 -3.22 -6.17 -2.53
CA MET A 71 -3.02 -7.61 -2.48
C MET A 71 -2.07 -7.92 -1.33
N VAL A 72 -2.47 -8.83 -0.47
CA VAL A 72 -1.62 -9.45 0.54
C VAL A 72 -1.35 -10.89 0.16
N LEU A 73 -0.10 -11.32 0.31
CA LEU A 73 0.35 -12.66 0.00
C LEU A 73 1.11 -13.21 1.21
N VAL A 74 0.77 -14.42 1.63
CA VAL A 74 1.50 -15.18 2.64
C VAL A 74 2.06 -16.44 2.00
N SER A 75 3.36 -16.68 2.17
CA SER A 75 4.04 -17.80 1.54
C SER A 75 4.99 -18.54 2.46
N THR A 76 5.31 -19.78 2.08
CA THR A 76 6.50 -20.46 2.58
C THR A 76 7.76 -19.74 2.09
N PRO A 77 8.89 -19.78 2.81
CA PRO A 77 10.16 -19.26 2.31
C PRO A 77 10.54 -19.80 0.93
N THR A 78 11.08 -18.94 0.09
CA THR A 78 11.41 -19.28 -1.32
C THR A 78 12.52 -20.32 -1.47
N ASP A 79 13.33 -20.53 -0.44
CA ASP A 79 14.43 -21.50 -0.39
C ASP A 79 14.01 -22.86 0.17
N LEU A 80 12.75 -23.04 0.58
CA LEU A 80 12.23 -24.36 0.89
C LEU A 80 11.98 -25.18 -0.39
N PRO A 81 12.02 -26.52 -0.31
CA PRO A 81 11.89 -27.40 -1.49
C PRO A 81 10.60 -27.19 -2.28
N GLU A 82 9.54 -26.70 -1.62
CA GLU A 82 8.26 -26.45 -2.24
C GLU A 82 7.71 -25.09 -1.82
N TYR A 83 7.54 -24.20 -2.81
CA TYR A 83 6.94 -22.89 -2.59
C TYR A 83 5.41 -22.99 -2.63
N ARG A 84 4.76 -22.55 -1.54
CA ARG A 84 3.31 -22.44 -1.43
C ARG A 84 2.94 -21.03 -0.98
N PHE A 85 1.84 -20.53 -1.51
CA PHE A 85 1.33 -19.20 -1.16
C PHE A 85 -0.19 -19.17 -1.16
N ILE A 86 -0.73 -18.22 -0.42
CA ILE A 86 -2.13 -17.82 -0.43
C ILE A 86 -2.16 -16.30 -0.54
N HIS A 87 -3.14 -15.75 -1.25
CA HIS A 87 -3.27 -14.30 -1.38
C HIS A 87 -4.73 -13.87 -1.29
N GLU A 88 -4.93 -12.60 -0.95
CA GLU A 88 -6.23 -11.95 -0.91
C GLU A 88 -6.09 -10.50 -1.37
N ASN A 89 -7.12 -9.99 -2.05
CA ASN A 89 -7.23 -8.58 -2.38
C ASN A 89 -8.16 -7.90 -1.40
N ILE A 90 -7.68 -6.87 -0.72
CA ILE A 90 -8.41 -6.13 0.29
C ILE A 90 -8.73 -4.74 -0.28
N GLU A 91 -10.01 -4.40 -0.30
CA GLU A 91 -10.46 -3.03 -0.57
C GLU A 91 -10.25 -2.18 0.68
N VAL A 92 -9.36 -1.19 0.58
CA VAL A 92 -9.04 -0.25 1.67
C VAL A 92 -9.86 1.02 1.53
N GLY A 93 -10.18 1.42 0.29
CA GLY A 93 -11.00 2.59 -0.01
C GLY A 93 -10.17 3.87 -0.06
N THR A 94 -10.62 4.92 0.62
CA THR A 94 -9.96 6.23 0.59
C THR A 94 -8.99 6.40 1.76
N ILE A 95 -7.77 6.82 1.46
CA ILE A 95 -6.76 7.20 2.44
C ILE A 95 -6.39 8.65 2.19
N GLU A 96 -6.87 9.53 3.08
CA GLU A 96 -6.55 10.95 3.00
C GLU A 96 -5.05 11.21 3.06
N LYS A 97 -4.61 12.31 2.45
CA LYS A 97 -3.21 12.74 2.51
C LYS A 97 -2.70 12.79 3.94
N LYS A 98 -1.49 12.29 4.17
CA LYS A 98 -0.82 12.28 5.48
C LYS A 98 -1.56 11.49 6.57
N GLN A 99 -2.55 10.67 6.21
CA GLN A 99 -3.24 9.79 7.13
C GLN A 99 -2.73 8.35 7.02
N SER A 100 -2.98 7.60 8.09
CA SER A 100 -2.72 6.17 8.17
C SER A 100 -4.02 5.42 8.44
N THR A 101 -4.12 4.21 7.91
CA THR A 101 -5.16 3.25 8.22
C THR A 101 -4.51 1.88 8.46
N SER A 102 -5.22 1.00 9.16
CA SER A 102 -4.77 -0.37 9.41
C SER A 102 -5.89 -1.32 9.03
N VAL A 103 -5.56 -2.33 8.23
CA VAL A 103 -6.49 -3.39 7.84
C VAL A 103 -5.95 -4.72 8.33
N LYS A 104 -6.86 -5.57 8.81
CA LYS A 104 -6.53 -6.91 9.31
C LYS A 104 -7.28 -7.95 8.49
N THR A 105 -6.55 -8.96 8.02
CA THR A 105 -7.13 -10.17 7.44
C THR A 105 -6.53 -11.42 8.08
N GLN A 106 -7.13 -12.57 7.82
CA GLN A 106 -6.64 -13.86 8.25
C GLN A 106 -6.49 -14.78 7.04
N LEU A 107 -5.29 -15.35 6.87
CA LEU A 107 -4.96 -16.21 5.74
C LEU A 107 -4.54 -17.60 6.22
N ALA A 108 -5.10 -18.64 5.61
CA ALA A 108 -4.77 -20.03 5.87
C ALA A 108 -3.86 -20.57 4.76
N LEU A 109 -2.60 -20.82 5.10
CA LEU A 109 -1.61 -21.37 4.18
C LEU A 109 -1.53 -22.88 4.36
N GLN A 110 -2.00 -23.61 3.35
CA GLN A 110 -1.80 -25.04 3.24
C GLN A 110 -0.44 -25.35 2.60
N MET A 111 0.29 -26.30 3.16
CA MET A 111 1.63 -26.66 2.69
C MET A 111 1.90 -28.16 2.82
N THR A 112 3.08 -28.60 2.39
CA THR A 112 3.51 -29.99 2.57
C THR A 112 3.76 -30.32 4.04
N PRO A 113 3.71 -31.60 4.43
CA PRO A 113 4.04 -32.03 5.78
C PRO A 113 5.44 -31.56 6.24
N ASP A 114 6.42 -31.58 5.33
CA ASP A 114 7.80 -31.17 5.63
C ASP A 114 7.88 -29.68 5.93
N ASN A 115 7.30 -28.83 5.08
CA ASN A 115 7.26 -27.38 5.32
C ASN A 115 6.44 -27.05 6.57
N TYR A 116 5.31 -27.73 6.77
CA TYR A 116 4.47 -27.56 7.95
C TYR A 116 5.27 -27.79 9.22
N SER A 117 6.01 -28.90 9.31
CA SER A 117 6.86 -29.23 10.45
C SER A 117 7.91 -28.15 10.75
N LEU A 118 8.57 -27.61 9.72
CA LEU A 118 9.57 -26.56 9.87
C LEU A 118 8.96 -25.24 10.37
N LEU A 119 7.83 -24.82 9.79
CA LEU A 119 7.18 -23.55 10.12
C LEU A 119 6.44 -23.63 11.46
N SER A 120 5.76 -24.73 11.76
CA SER A 120 5.01 -24.90 13.02
C SER A 120 5.93 -24.92 14.24
N ARG A 121 7.18 -25.37 14.07
CA ARG A 121 8.21 -25.36 15.13
C ARG A 121 8.97 -24.04 15.23
N GLY A 122 8.74 -23.10 14.31
CA GLY A 122 9.43 -21.81 14.26
C GLY A 122 10.88 -21.89 13.78
N GLU A 123 11.32 -23.03 13.24
CA GLU A 123 12.65 -23.19 12.63
C GLU A 123 12.76 -22.35 11.36
N ARG A 124 11.62 -22.18 10.67
CA ARG A 124 11.43 -21.27 9.54
C ARG A 124 10.19 -20.41 9.79
N LYS A 125 10.11 -19.26 9.15
CA LYS A 125 8.96 -18.34 9.25
C LYS A 125 8.28 -18.21 7.90
N ALA A 126 6.96 -18.09 7.89
CA ALA A 126 6.26 -17.66 6.68
C ALA A 126 6.66 -16.23 6.32
N GLU A 127 6.61 -15.94 5.03
CA GLU A 127 6.86 -14.63 4.46
C GLU A 127 5.53 -13.94 4.17
N VAL A 128 5.52 -12.61 4.29
CA VAL A 128 4.36 -11.78 3.97
C VAL A 128 4.78 -10.66 3.05
N GLU A 129 4.03 -10.49 1.97
CA GLU A 129 4.19 -9.40 1.02
C GLU A 129 2.86 -8.67 0.86
N ALA A 130 2.93 -7.36 0.67
CA ALA A 130 1.76 -6.55 0.39
C ALA A 130 2.07 -5.59 -0.76
N LYS A 131 1.15 -5.49 -1.72
CA LYS A 131 1.32 -4.66 -2.92
C LYS A 131 0.02 -3.98 -3.30
N ILE A 132 0.11 -2.70 -3.66
CA ILE A 132 -1.02 -1.96 -4.22
C ILE A 132 -1.37 -2.54 -5.59
N THR A 133 -2.63 -2.94 -5.74
CA THR A 133 -3.17 -3.46 -7.01
C THR A 133 -3.96 -2.39 -7.77
N SER A 134 -4.64 -1.49 -7.06
CA SER A 134 -5.29 -0.32 -7.63
C SER A 134 -5.19 0.88 -6.71
N MET A 135 -5.11 2.06 -7.31
CA MET A 135 -5.20 3.34 -6.61
C MET A 135 -5.56 4.42 -7.63
N SER A 136 -6.58 5.21 -7.31
CA SER A 136 -6.91 6.44 -8.00
C SER A 136 -6.43 7.64 -7.20
N SER A 137 -6.19 8.73 -7.90
CA SER A 137 -5.79 10.02 -7.34
C SER A 137 -6.89 11.08 -7.48
N ASN A 138 -7.98 10.73 -8.19
CA ASN A 138 -9.11 11.56 -8.54
C ASN A 138 -10.40 10.82 -8.20
N ILE A 139 -11.41 11.54 -7.71
CA ILE A 139 -12.78 11.00 -7.53
C ILE A 139 -13.55 10.96 -8.87
N MET A 140 -13.01 11.53 -9.95
CA MET A 140 -13.69 11.55 -11.26
C MET A 140 -13.39 10.28 -12.05
N GLY A 141 -14.36 9.35 -12.02
CA GLY A 141 -14.58 8.39 -13.10
C GLY A 141 -15.11 9.05 -14.37
#